data_AF-A0A7Y0S283-F1
#
_entry.id   AF-A0A7Y0S283-F1
#
_cell.length_a   1.000
_cell.length_b   1.000
_cell.length_c   1.000
_cell.angle_alpha   90.00
_cell.angle_beta   90.00
_cell.angle_gamma   90.00
#
_symmetry.space_group_name_H-M   'P 1'
#
loop_
_entity.id
_entity.type
_entity.pdbx_description
1 polymer ?
#
loop_
_entity_poly.entity_id
_entity_poly.type
_entity_poly.pdbx_seq_one_letter_code
_entity_poly.pdbx_strand_id
1 'polypeptide(L)' 'SRLKVELIYAEDYQTVEEARMGIFEYIEVFYNRKRRHSALGHISPVEYESM' A
#
# COMPACT_ATOMS: atom_id res chain seq x y z
N SER A 1 6.89 7.32 7.89
CA SER A 1 6.42 6.50 6.74
C SER A 1 4.92 6.24 6.91
N ARG A 2 4.11 6.49 5.88
CA ARG A 2 2.64 6.27 5.91
C ARG A 2 2.26 4.81 6.14
N LEU A 3 3.02 3.88 5.57
CA LEU A 3 2.88 2.44 5.79
C LEU A 3 2.85 2.07 7.29
N LYS A 4 3.72 2.69 8.11
CA LYS A 4 3.77 2.35 9.53
C LYS A 4 2.48 2.72 10.25
N VAL A 5 1.92 3.90 9.98
CA VAL A 5 0.69 4.38 10.63
C VAL A 5 -0.54 3.69 10.06
N GLU A 6 -0.60 3.57 8.73
CA GLU A 6 -1.78 3.07 8.01
C GLU A 6 -1.89 1.54 8.03
N LEU A 7 -0.82 0.81 8.34
CA LEU A 7 -0.80 -0.66 8.34
C LEU A 7 -0.15 -1.23 9.61
N ILE A 8 1.11 -0.90 9.89
CA ILE A 8 1.87 -1.61 10.95
C ILE A 8 1.35 -1.31 12.36
N TYR A 9 0.89 -0.09 12.62
CA TYR A 9 0.33 0.33 13.90
C TYR A 9 -1.20 0.23 13.93
N ALA A 10 -1.83 0.05 12.77
CA ALA A 10 -3.28 -0.09 12.64
C ALA A 10 -3.74 -1.53 12.89
N GLU A 11 -2.87 -2.50 12.61
CA GLU A 11 -3.14 -3.94 12.72
C GLU A 11 -2.32 -4.56 13.85
N ASP A 12 -2.89 -5.58 14.51
CA ASP A 12 -2.21 -6.35 15.55
C ASP A 12 -1.75 -7.71 15.00
N TYR A 13 -0.64 -7.70 14.25
CA TYR A 13 -0.06 -8.91 13.68
C TYR A 13 0.52 -9.82 14.76
N GLN A 14 0.06 -11.07 14.80
CA GLN A 14 0.52 -12.05 15.79
C GLN A 14 1.78 -12.79 15.31
N THR A 15 1.99 -12.84 14.00
CA THR A 15 3.15 -13.49 13.38
C THR A 15 3.81 -12.63 12.31
N VAL A 16 5.08 -12.94 12.01
CA VAL A 16 5.83 -12.27 10.93
C VAL A 16 5.22 -12.60 9.57
N GLU A 17 4.69 -13.81 9.40
CA GLU A 17 4.02 -14.28 8.19
C GLU A 17 2.75 -13.47 7.90
N GLU A 18 1.93 -13.21 8.92
CA GLU A 18 0.76 -12.33 8.78
C GLU A 18 1.16 -10.91 8.40
N ALA A 19 2.16 -10.34 9.08
CA ALA A 19 2.67 -9.00 8.76
C ALA A 19 3.20 -8.94 7.31
N ARG A 20 3.89 -9.98 6.84
CA ARG A 20 4.36 -10.09 5.45
C ARG A 20 3.20 -10.07 4.46
N MET A 21 2.16 -10.84 4.72
CA MET A 21 0.98 -10.89 3.85
C MET A 21 0.25 -9.54 3.83
N GLY A 22 0.08 -8.90 4.98
CA GLY A 22 -0.51 -7.55 5.07
C GLY A 22 0.30 -6.50 4.32
N ILE A 23 1.64 -6.54 4.42
CA ILE A 23 2.52 -5.65 3.65
C ILE A 23 2.39 -5.91 2.15
N PHE A 24 2.35 -7.18 1.74
CA PHE A 24 2.17 -7.54 0.33
C PHE A 24 0.85 -7.00 -0.23
N GLU A 25 -0.26 -7.23 0.47
CA GLU A 25 -1.56 -6.73 0.05
C GLU A 25 -1.58 -5.20 0.01
N TYR A 26 -1.02 -4.54 1.03
CA TYR A 26 -0.94 -3.09 1.06
C TYR A 26 -0.16 -2.54 -0.13
N ILE A 27 0.97 -3.15 -0.52
CA ILE A 27 1.77 -2.67 -1.65
C ILE A 27 1.07 -2.97 -2.98
N GLU A 28 0.75 -4.23 -3.24
CA GLU A 28 0.29 -4.68 -4.57
C GLU A 28 -1.15 -4.30 -4.87
N VAL A 29 -2.03 -4.34 -3.85
CA VAL A 29 -3.46 -4.14 -4.05
C VAL A 29 -3.87 -2.72 -3.72
N PHE A 30 -3.38 -2.14 -2.61
CA PHE A 30 -3.75 -0.80 -2.22
C PHE A 30 -2.84 0.27 -2.85
N TYR A 31 -1.54 0.22 -2.58
CA TYR A 31 -0.62 1.28 -2.95
C TYR A 31 -0.46 1.39 -4.47
N ASN A 32 -0.09 0.31 -5.14
CA ASN A 32 0.20 0.31 -6.58
C ASN A 32 -1.07 0.50 -7.43
N ARG A 33 -2.19 -0.10 -7.03
CA ARG A 33 -3.42 -0.15 -7.86
C ARG A 33 -4.52 0.84 -7.48
N LYS A 34 -4.56 1.32 -6.23
CA LYS A 34 -5.68 2.14 -5.72
C LYS A 34 -5.26 3.49 -5.17
N ARG A 35 -4.07 3.61 -4.58
CA ARG A 35 -3.64 4.85 -3.93
C ARG A 35 -3.37 5.92 -4.97
N ARG A 36 -4.11 7.02 -4.89
CA ARG A 36 -3.92 8.17 -5.78
C ARG A 36 -2.83 9.08 -5.23
N HIS A 37 -1.89 9.47 -6.10
CA HIS A 37 -0.79 10.35 -5.74
C HIS A 37 -0.94 11.70 -6.43
N SER A 38 -0.89 12.79 -5.67
CA SER A 38 -0.96 14.15 -6.23
C SER A 38 0.20 14.43 -7.21
N ALA A 39 1.38 13.87 -6.92
CA ALA A 39 2.54 13.94 -7.80
C ALA A 39 2.34 13.23 -9.15
N LEU A 40 1.41 12.28 -9.24
CA LEU A 40 1.06 11.56 -10.47
C LEU A 40 -0.17 12.16 -11.18
N GLY A 41 -0.66 13.34 -10.75
CA GLY A 41 -1.91 13.89 -11.30
C GLY A 41 -3.16 13.25 -10.71
N HIS A 42 -3.07 12.76 -9.47
CA HIS A 42 -4.15 12.06 -8.77
C HIS A 42 -4.61 10.79 -9.49
N ILE A 43 -3.68 9.95 -9.94
CA ILE A 43 -3.95 8.58 -10.38
C ILE A 43 -3.09 7.61 -9.58
N SER A 44 -3.37 6.32 -9.72
CA SER A 44 -2.57 5.26 -9.11
C SER A 44 -1.24 5.04 -9.85
N PRO A 45 -0.22 4.47 -9.18
CA PRO A 45 1.04 4.11 -9.83
C PRO A 45 0.86 3.24 -11.08
N VAL A 46 0.02 2.20 -11.01
CA VAL A 46 -0.25 1.31 -12.16
C VAL A 46 -0.91 2.06 -13.31
N GLU A 47 -1.86 2.96 -13.03
CA GLU A 47 -2.48 3.78 -14.07
C GLU A 47 -1.44 4.71 -14.72
N TYR A 48 -0.57 5.33 -13.93
CA TYR A 48 0.48 6.20 -14.42
C TYR A 48 1.48 5.47 -15.33
N GLU A 49 1.88 4.25 -14.97
CA GLU A 49 2.80 3.42 -15.78
C GLU A 49 2.16 2.89 -17.07
N SER A 50 0.82 2.86 -17.15
CA SER A 50 0.08 2.37 -18.32
C SER A 50 -0.25 3.46 -19.34
N MET A 51 0.22 4.70 -19.12
CA MET A 51 -0.01 5.87 -19.99
C MET A 51 1.05 6.04 -21.08
#